data_AF-A0A165QB89-F1
#
_entry.id   AF-A0A165QB89-F1
#
_cell.length_a   1.000
_cell.length_b   1.000
_cell.length_c   1.000
_cell.angle_alpha   90.00
_cell.angle_beta   90.00
_cell.angle_gamma   90.00
#
_symmetry.space_group_name_H-M   'P 1'
#
loop_
_entity.id
_entity.type
_entity.pdbx_description
1 polymer ?
#
loop_
_entity_poly.entity_id
_entity_poly.type
_entity_poly.pdbx_seq_one_letter_code
_entity_poly.pdbx_strand_id
1 'polypeptide(L)' 'MSKPEVTIYTKFGCGFCSRAKRLLDEKGVEYTEHDITMGGPKRAEMLERAPEARTVPQIFIG' A
#
# COMPACT_ATOMS: atom_id res chain seq x y z
N MET A 1 9.80 20.86 -5.91
CA MET A 1 8.59 20.39 -5.20
C MET A 1 8.80 18.91 -4.96
N SER A 2 9.00 18.49 -3.70
CA SER A 2 9.23 17.07 -3.39
C SER A 2 7.98 16.28 -3.75
N LYS A 3 8.13 15.23 -4.56
CA LYS A 3 7.04 14.28 -4.79
C LYS A 3 6.70 13.64 -3.43
N PRO A 4 5.42 13.56 -3.06
CA PRO A 4 5.00 12.86 -1.86
C PRO A 4 5.39 11.38 -1.96
N GLU A 5 5.93 10.81 -0.90
CA GLU A 5 6.25 9.38 -0.87
C GLU A 5 4.95 8.58 -0.74
N VAL A 6 4.68 7.73 -1.72
CA VAL A 6 3.49 6.86 -1.72
C VAL A 6 3.89 5.45 -1.35
N THR A 7 3.25 4.89 -0.33
CA THR A 7 3.44 3.49 0.09
C THR A 7 2.13 2.75 -0.02
N ILE A 8 2.12 1.59 -0.67
CA ILE A 8 0.95 0.73 -0.79
C ILE A 8 1.22 -0.63 -0.14
N TYR A 9 0.31 -1.03 0.75
CA TYR A 9 0.31 -2.35 1.36
C TYR A 9 -0.66 -3.27 0.65
N THR A 10 -0.16 -4.40 0.17
CA THR A 10 -0.91 -5.35 -0.65
C THR A 10 -0.89 -6.75 -0.06
N LYS A 11 -1.80 -7.60 -0.54
CA LYS A 11 -1.76 -9.05 -0.31
C LYS A 11 -1.88 -9.77 -1.64
N PHE A 12 -1.15 -10.87 -1.76
CA PHE A 12 -1.25 -11.85 -2.81
C PHE A 12 -2.70 -12.35 -2.95
N GLY A 13 -3.16 -12.41 -4.19
CA GLY A 13 -4.54 -12.79 -4.52
C GLY A 13 -5.59 -11.68 -4.31
N CYS A 14 -5.21 -10.45 -3.96
CA CYS A 14 -6.18 -9.36 -3.81
C CYS A 14 -6.38 -8.57 -5.11
N GLY A 15 -7.51 -8.79 -5.80
CA GLY A 15 -7.86 -8.06 -7.01
C GLY A 15 -7.97 -6.53 -6.83
N PHE A 16 -8.34 -6.07 -5.63
CA PHE A 16 -8.37 -4.63 -5.30
C PHE A 16 -6.97 -4.01 -5.25
N CYS A 17 -5.96 -4.76 -4.79
CA CYS A 17 -4.57 -4.29 -4.77
C CYS A 17 -4.05 -4.06 -6.19
N SER A 18 -4.33 -4.99 -7.12
CA SER A 18 -3.95 -4.83 -8.53
C SER A 18 -4.61 -3.61 -9.17
N ARG A 19 -5.88 -3.33 -8.86
CA ARG A 19 -6.59 -2.14 -9.34
C ARG A 19 -6.01 -0.84 -8.78
N ALA A 20 -5.66 -0.83 -7.49
CA ALA A 20 -5.04 0.32 -6.84
C ALA A 20 -3.67 0.65 -7.44
N LYS A 21 -2.81 -0.36 -7.64
CA LYS A 21 -1.52 -0.21 -8.32
C LYS A 21 -1.67 0.37 -9.72
N ARG A 22 -2.57 -0.22 -10.51
CA ARG A 22 -2.86 0.26 -11.86
C ARG A 22 -3.32 1.72 -11.88
N LEU A 23 -4.15 2.16 -10.92
CA LEU A 23 -4.56 3.56 -10.82
C LEU A 23 -3.37 4.50 -10.52
N LEU A 24 -2.41 4.07 -9.70
CA LEU A 24 -1.21 4.85 -9.40
C LEU A 24 -0.28 4.94 -10.61
N ASP A 25 -0.11 3.83 -11.34
CA ASP A 25 0.60 3.78 -12.62
C ASP A 25 -0.05 4.69 -13.67
N GLU A 26 -1.38 4.64 -13.83
CA GLU A 26 -2.12 5.51 -14.75
C GLU A 26 -1.97 7.00 -14.39
N LYS A 27 -1.71 7.31 -13.12
CA LYS A 27 -1.43 8.67 -12.64
C LYS A 27 0.05 9.06 -12.72
N GLY A 28 0.95 8.14 -13.11
CA GLY A 28 2.39 8.37 -13.14
C GLY A 28 2.99 8.63 -11.75
N VAL A 29 2.37 8.09 -10.71
CA VAL A 29 2.80 8.24 -9.32
C VAL A 29 3.75 7.09 -9.00
N GLU A 30 4.93 7.42 -8.50
CA GLU A 30 5.86 6.41 -7.99
C GLU A 30 5.43 5.99 -6.59
N TYR A 31 5.37 4.67 -6.36
CA TYR A 31 4.93 4.11 -5.09
C TYR A 31 5.78 2.89 -4.70
N THR A 32 5.89 2.68 -3.40
CA THR A 32 6.54 1.51 -2.81
C THR A 32 5.50 0.47 -2.44
N GLU A 33 5.57 -0.71 -3.04
CA GLU A 33 4.72 -1.86 -2.68
C GLU A 33 5.31 -2.65 -1.51
N HIS A 34 4.48 -2.93 -0.52
CA HIS A 34 4.78 -3.83 0.59
C HIS A 34 3.76 -4.97 0.63
N ASP A 35 4.20 -6.16 0.22
CA ASP A 35 3.40 -7.37 0.37
C ASP A 35 3.37 -7.80 1.84
N ILE A 36 2.17 -7.86 2.41
CA ILE A 36 1.92 -8.30 3.79
C ILE A 36 1.12 -9.59 3.84
N THR A 37 1.19 -10.41 2.78
CA THR A 37 0.43 -11.67 2.67
C THR A 37 0.76 -12.62 3.79
N MET A 38 2.06 -12.83 4.01
CA MET A 38 2.58 -13.71 5.06
C MET A 38 2.61 -13.03 6.43
N GLY A 39 2.07 -11.81 6.54
CA GLY A 39 2.22 -10.97 7.72
C GLY A 39 3.66 -10.49 7.91
N GLY A 40 4.07 -10.29 9.16
CA GLY A 40 5.43 -9.88 9.52
C GLY A 40 5.57 -8.38 9.80
N PRO A 41 6.81 -7.86 9.82
CA PRO A 41 7.12 -6.51 10.30
C PRO A 41 6.43 -5.42 9.47
N LYS A 42 6.24 -5.63 8.17
CA LYS A 42 5.51 -4.69 7.31
C LYS A 42 4.03 -4.57 7.64
N ARG A 43 3.40 -5.64 8.15
CA ARG A 43 2.02 -5.55 8.65
C ARG A 43 1.96 -4.76 9.96
N ALA A 44 2.96 -4.92 10.83
CA ALA A 44 3.06 -4.13 12.05
C ALA A 44 3.24 -2.64 11.70
N GLU A 45 4.15 -2.31 10.79
CA GLU A 45 4.35 -0.94 10.29
C GLU A 45 3.05 -0.35 9.72
N MET A 46 2.29 -1.12 8.94
CA MET A 46 0.97 -0.71 8.43
C MET A 46 -0.02 -0.40 9.57
N LEU A 47 -0.06 -1.23 10.62
CA LEU A 47 -0.94 -1.04 11.77
C LEU A 47 -0.48 0.10 12.69
N GLU A 48 0.83 0.36 12.78
CA GLU A 48 1.36 1.53 13.49
C GLU A 48 0.96 2.82 12.78
N ARG A 49 1.01 2.83 11.44
CA ARG A 49 0.58 3.98 10.63
C ARG A 49 -0.95 4.13 10.59
N ALA A 50 -1.69 3.02 10.54
CA ALA A 50 -3.14 2.99 10.56
C ALA A 50 -3.65 1.85 11.47
N PRO A 51 -3.88 2.12 12.76
CA PRO A 51 -4.32 1.10 13.71
C PRO A 51 -5.70 0.52 13.39
N GLU A 52 -6.51 1.25 12.63
CA GLU A 52 -7.84 0.82 12.19
C GLU A 52 -7.83 0.05 10.86
N ALA A 53 -6.67 -0.09 10.20
CA ALA A 53 -6.56 -0.77 8.92
C ALA A 53 -6.80 -2.29 9.05
N ARG A 54 -8.01 -2.72 8.68
CA ARG A 54 -8.41 -4.14 8.72
C ARG A 54 -8.38 -4.84 7.35
N THR A 55 -8.33 -4.08 6.27
CA THR A 55 -8.44 -4.58 4.89
C THR A 55 -7.30 -4.04 4.01
N VAL A 56 -7.03 -4.70 2.89
CA VAL A 56 -6.11 -4.21 1.85
C VAL A 56 -6.89 -3.93 0.57
N PRO A 57 -6.42 -3.02 -0.31
CA PRO A 57 -5.18 -2.23 -0.23
C PRO A 57 -5.25 -1.09 0.79
N GLN A 58 -4.11 -0.77 1.42
CA GLN A 58 -3.93 0.46 2.21
C GLN A 58 -2.86 1.31 1.53
N ILE A 59 -3.17 2.56 1.25
CA ILE A 59 -2.26 3.50 0.57
C ILE A 59 -1.99 4.66 1.51
N PHE A 60 -0.72 4.94 1.76
CA PHE A 60 -0.25 6.07 2.53
C PHE A 60 0.46 7.05 1.61
N ILE A 61 0.19 8.34 1.79
CA ILE A 61 0.77 9.44 1.04
C ILE A 61 1.37 10.39 2.07
N GLY A 62 2.69 10.58 2.01
CA GLY A 62 3.46 11.47 2.91
C GLY A 62 3.69 12.86 2.36
#